data_AF-A0A430R1K7-F1
#
_entry.id   AF-A0A430R1K7-F1
#
_cell.length_a   1.000
_cell.length_b   1.000
_cell.length_c   1.000
_cell.angle_alpha   90.00
_cell.angle_beta   90.00
_cell.angle_gamma   90.00
#
_symmetry.space_group_name_H-M   'P 1'
#
loop_
_entity.id
_entity.type
_entity.pdbx_description
1 polymer ?
#
loop_
_entity_poly.entity_id
_entity_poly.type
_entity_poly.pdbx_seq_one_letter_code
_entity_poly.pdbx_strand_id
1 'polypeptide(L)'
;RFFLAHPAFVPVAAISAWGSYRLKLPFLPTLLLDLAGTLYFAWGGAERGLAHGLSPEKAALAGTITAIGGGVLFTVITLFYRRENDPACAHRLEYRGISGKTLEEEATTP
;
A
#
# COMPACT_ATOMS: atom_id res chain seq x y z
N ARG A 1 14.00 -9.41 15.37
CA ARG A 1 13.40 -10.73 15.67
C ARG A 1 11.94 -10.68 16.19
N PHE A 2 11.27 -9.53 16.38
CA PHE A 2 10.01 -9.49 17.15
C PHE A 2 8.67 -9.43 16.35
N PHE A 3 8.65 -8.89 15.13
CA PHE A 3 7.37 -8.53 14.47
C PHE A 3 6.63 -9.73 13.87
N LEU A 4 7.36 -10.72 13.34
CA LEU A 4 6.79 -12.01 12.90
C LEU A 4 6.74 -13.06 14.02
N ALA A 5 7.41 -12.83 15.16
CA ALA A 5 7.51 -13.81 16.25
C ALA A 5 6.42 -13.67 17.33
N HIS A 6 5.61 -12.59 17.30
CA HIS A 6 4.45 -12.48 18.18
C HIS A 6 3.21 -13.04 17.46
N PRO A 7 2.75 -14.25 17.81
CA PRO A 7 1.61 -14.91 17.16
C PRO A 7 0.30 -14.13 17.33
N ALA A 8 0.28 -13.10 18.19
CA ALA A 8 -0.87 -12.25 18.44
C ALA A 8 -1.14 -11.22 17.33
N PHE A 9 -0.16 -10.88 16.49
CA PHE A 9 -0.35 -9.78 15.52
C PHE A 9 -1.39 -10.11 14.44
N VAL A 10 -1.31 -11.31 13.88
CA VAL A 10 -2.23 -11.81 12.84
C VAL A 10 -3.69 -11.92 13.35
N PRO A 11 -3.98 -12.55 14.51
CA PRO A 11 -5.35 -12.63 15.01
C PRO A 11 -5.90 -11.26 15.41
N VAL A 12 -5.07 -10.35 15.97
CA VAL A 12 -5.52 -8.98 16.28
C VAL A 12 -5.91 -8.23 15.01
N ALA A 13 -5.11 -8.32 13.94
CA ALA A 13 -5.43 -7.71 12.66
C ALA A 13 -6.71 -8.31 12.02
N ALA A 14 -6.90 -9.63 12.13
CA ALA A 14 -8.10 -10.29 11.61
C ALA A 14 -9.37 -9.89 12.39
N ILE A 15 -9.29 -9.85 13.72
CA ILE A 15 -10.41 -9.44 14.58
C ILE A 15 -10.74 -7.96 14.37
N SER A 16 -9.73 -7.10 14.27
CA SER A 16 -9.95 -5.66 14.04
C SER A 16 -10.57 -5.40 12.66
N ALA A 17 -10.13 -6.10 11.61
CA ALA A 17 -10.72 -6.03 10.27
C ALA A 17 -12.17 -6.54 10.26
N TRP A 18 -12.44 -7.66 10.92
CA TRP A 18 -13.79 -8.19 11.03
C TRP A 18 -14.73 -7.27 11.83
N GLY A 19 -14.24 -6.73 12.95
CA GLY A 19 -14.96 -5.78 13.79
C GLY A 19 -15.28 -4.48 13.05
N SER A 20 -14.32 -3.92 12.31
CA SER A 20 -14.53 -2.71 11.51
C SER A 20 -15.45 -2.92 10.30
N TYR A 21 -15.54 -4.14 9.76
CA TYR A 21 -16.55 -4.46 8.74
C TYR A 21 -17.97 -4.55 9.32
N ARG A 22 -18.10 -5.04 10.55
CA ARG A 22 -19.40 -5.21 11.23
C ARG A 22 -19.91 -3.94 11.91
N LEU A 23 -19.02 -3.16 12.52
CA LEU A 23 -19.33 -1.91 13.18
C LEU A 23 -18.99 -0.76 12.24
N LYS A 24 -20.01 0.01 11.83
CA LYS A 24 -19.81 1.30 11.17
C LYS A 24 -19.25 2.29 12.20
N LEU A 25 -17.94 2.29 12.37
CA LEU A 25 -17.25 3.21 13.27
C LEU A 25 -17.41 4.65 12.74
N PRO A 26 -17.65 5.64 13.63
CA PRO A 26 -17.63 7.04 13.24
C PRO A 26 -16.21 7.48 12.81
N PHE A 27 -16.10 8.67 12.22
CA PHE A 27 -14.85 9.19 11.67
C PHE A 27 -13.70 9.23 12.70
N LEU A 28 -13.97 9.74 13.91
CA LEU A 28 -12.96 9.96 14.93
C LEU A 28 -12.22 8.68 15.37
N PRO A 29 -12.88 7.59 15.80
CA PRO A 29 -12.18 6.37 16.19
C PRO A 29 -11.43 5.72 15.02
N THR A 30 -11.97 5.81 13.79
CA THR A 30 -11.29 5.31 12.59
C THR A 30 -9.96 6.04 12.36
N LEU A 31 -9.97 7.37 12.48
CA LEU A 31 -8.77 8.20 12.35
C LEU A 31 -7.74 7.89 13.45
N LEU A 32 -8.19 7.71 14.69
CA LEU A 32 -7.30 7.37 15.80
C LEU A 32 -6.64 6.00 15.64
N LEU A 33 -7.40 5.01 15.15
CA LEU A 33 -6.87 3.66 14.84
C LEU A 33 -5.81 3.70 13.74
N ASP A 34 -6.06 4.48 12.68
CA ASP A 34 -5.11 4.65 11.58
C ASP A 34 -3.81 5.34 12.04
N LEU A 35 -3.94 6.42 12.82
CA LEU A 35 -2.79 7.13 13.38
C LEU A 35 -2.00 6.25 14.36
N ALA A 36 -2.69 5.50 15.23
CA ALA A 36 -2.06 4.59 16.18
C ALA A 36 -1.26 3.49 15.47
N GLY A 37 -1.82 2.88 14.42
CA GLY A 37 -1.12 1.90 13.60
C GLY A 37 0.11 2.49 12.94
N THR A 38 -0.04 3.66 12.32
CA THR A 38 1.06 4.39 11.65
C THR A 38 2.20 4.71 12.61
N LEU A 39 1.90 5.24 13.80
CA LEU A 39 2.90 5.56 14.82
C LEU A 39 3.61 4.31 15.34
N TYR A 40 2.86 3.23 15.59
CA TYR A 40 3.42 1.97 16.09
C TYR A 40 4.42 1.36 15.08
N PHE A 41 4.07 1.34 13.80
CA PHE A 41 4.97 0.87 12.75
C PHE A 41 6.18 1.79 12.54
N ALA A 42 5.99 3.11 12.60
CA ALA A 42 7.07 4.07 12.51
C ALA A 42 8.09 3.88 13.63
N TRP A 43 7.61 3.79 14.87
CA TRP A 43 8.42 3.51 16.05
C TRP A 43 9.18 2.19 15.90
N GLY A 44 8.47 1.10 15.63
CA GLY A 44 9.07 -0.23 15.57
C GLY A 44 10.09 -0.40 14.44
N GLY A 45 9.93 0.33 13.33
CA GLY A 45 10.89 0.39 12.23
C GLY A 45 12.13 1.25 12.58
N ALA A 46 11.93 2.40 13.21
CA ALA A 46 13.03 3.27 13.63
C ALA A 46 13.88 2.62 14.74
N GLU A 47 13.24 2.02 15.75
CA GLU A 47 13.90 1.30 16.83
C GLU A 47 14.79 0.17 16.27
N ARG A 48 14.29 -0.57 15.27
CA ARG A 48 15.07 -1.61 14.57
C ARG A 48 16.21 -1.02 13.78
N GLY A 49 16.01 0.12 13.12
CA GLY A 49 17.08 0.79 12.39
C GLY A 49 18.23 1.16 13.32
N LEU A 50 17.92 1.78 14.46
CA LEU A 50 18.91 2.11 15.48
C LEU A 50 19.61 0.86 16.03
N ALA A 51 18.87 -0.21 16.30
CA ALA A 51 19.43 -1.46 16.80
C ALA A 51 20.38 -2.16 15.79
N HIS A 52 20.27 -1.87 14.50
CA HIS A 52 21.20 -2.37 13.47
C HIS A 52 22.35 -1.38 13.18
N GLY A 53 22.51 -0.34 14.00
CA GLY A 53 23.59 0.64 13.85
C GLY A 53 23.37 1.67 12.75
N LEU A 54 22.13 1.85 12.27
CA LEU A 54 21.83 2.95 11.35
C LEU A 54 21.89 4.29 12.08
N SER A 55 22.32 5.34 11.37
CA SER A 55 22.24 6.71 11.89
C SER A 55 20.78 7.10 12.17
N PRO A 56 20.51 8.03 13.09
CA PRO A 56 19.14 8.44 13.44
C PRO A 56 18.29 8.85 12.23
N GLU A 57 18.90 9.54 11.26
CA GLU A 57 18.25 9.92 10.00
C GLU A 57 17.79 8.71 9.18
N LYS A 58 18.67 7.71 9.02
CA LYS A 58 18.37 6.50 8.26
C LYS A 58 17.39 5.60 9.01
N ALA A 59 17.46 5.59 10.34
CA ALA A 59 16.50 4.88 11.17
C ALA A 59 15.11 5.52 11.10
N ALA A 60 15.02 6.86 11.13
CA ALA A 60 13.75 7.57 10.92
C ALA A 60 13.15 7.24 9.54
N LEU A 61 13.98 7.21 8.48
CA LEU A 61 13.55 6.79 7.15
C LEU A 61 13.06 5.33 7.12
N ALA A 62 13.76 4.41 7.78
CA ALA A 62 13.32 3.02 7.88
C ALA A 62 11.97 2.90 8.61
N GLY A 63 11.77 3.71 9.65
CA GLY A 63 10.49 3.85 10.36
C GLY A 63 9.37 4.33 9.45
N THR A 64 9.57 5.44 8.73
CA THR A 64 8.53 5.99 7.85
C THR A 64 8.17 5.03 6.72
N ILE A 65 9.15 4.37 6.10
CA ILE A 65 8.92 3.33 5.08
C ILE A 65 8.09 2.17 5.66
N THR A 66 8.40 1.74 6.88
CA THR A 66 7.65 0.66 7.56
C THR A 66 6.20 1.08 7.83
N ALA A 67 5.97 2.34 8.20
CA ALA A 67 4.64 2.86 8.49
C ALA A 67 3.74 2.92 7.25
N ILE A 68 4.24 3.44 6.13
CA ILE A 68 3.43 3.60 4.90
C ILE A 68 3.35 2.31 4.07
N GLY A 69 4.30 1.39 4.24
CA GLY A 69 4.47 0.22 3.37
C GLY A 69 3.22 -0.65 3.25
N GLY A 70 2.47 -0.86 4.34
CA GLY A 70 1.23 -1.65 4.32
C GLY A 70 0.13 -1.02 3.46
N GLY A 71 -0.15 0.26 3.68
CA GLY A 71 -1.19 1.00 2.95
C GLY A 71 -0.85 1.21 1.48
N VAL A 72 0.41 1.56 1.17
CA VAL A 72 0.88 1.76 -0.20
C VAL A 72 0.83 0.46 -0.99
N LEU A 73 1.32 -0.66 -0.43
CA LEU A 73 1.31 -1.95 -1.11
C LEU A 73 -0.13 -2.39 -1.43
N PHE A 74 -1.04 -2.29 -0.46
CA PHE A 74 -2.45 -2.61 -0.68
C PHE A 74 -3.07 -1.71 -1.75
N THR A 75 -2.77 -0.41 -1.72
CA THR A 75 -3.25 0.56 -2.71
C THR A 75 -2.78 0.20 -4.11
N VAL A 76 -1.48 -0.09 -4.27
CA VAL A 76 -0.90 -0.49 -5.55
C VAL A 76 -1.57 -1.77 -6.06
N ILE A 77 -1.64 -2.83 -5.25
CA ILE A 77 -2.27 -4.10 -5.64
C ILE A 77 -3.73 -3.88 -6.04
N THR A 78 -4.49 -3.11 -5.24
CA THR A 78 -5.91 -2.84 -5.52
C THR A 78 -6.08 -2.03 -6.80
N LEU A 79 -5.22 -1.04 -7.04
CA LEU A 79 -5.26 -0.24 -8.26
C LEU A 79 -4.90 -1.06 -9.49
N PHE A 80 -3.88 -1.92 -9.40
CA PHE A 80 -3.54 -2.85 -10.48
C PHE A 80 -4.68 -3.82 -10.75
N TYR A 81 -5.24 -4.42 -9.70
CA TYR A 81 -6.39 -5.32 -9.83
C TYR A 81 -7.61 -4.62 -10.44
N ARG A 82 -7.92 -3.38 -10.03
CA ARG A 82 -8.99 -2.59 -10.64
C ARG A 82 -8.69 -2.29 -12.10
N ARG A 83 -7.46 -1.91 -12.44
CA ARG A 83 -7.07 -1.59 -13.81
C ARG A 83 -7.18 -2.80 -14.74
N GLU A 84 -6.75 -3.97 -14.27
CA GLU A 84 -6.82 -5.23 -15.02
C GLU A 84 -8.27 -5.67 -15.23
N ASN A 85 -9.12 -5.53 -14.22
CA ASN A 85 -10.54 -5.93 -14.29
C ASN A 85 -11.49 -4.82 -14.77
N ASP A 86 -11.00 -3.65 -15.18
CA ASP A 86 -11.86 -2.58 -15.68
C ASP A 86 -12.16 -2.78 -17.18
N PRO A 87 -13.41 -3.09 -17.57
CA PRO A 87 -13.77 -3.27 -18.97
C PRO A 87 -13.58 -1.98 -19.80
N ALA A 88 -13.62 -0.79 -19.17
CA ALA A 88 -13.35 0.47 -19.85
C ALA A 88 -11.85 0.64 -20.19
N CYS A 89 -10.95 0.07 -19.37
CA CYS A 89 -9.52 0.05 -19.65
C CYS A 89 -9.16 -0.93 -20.79
N ALA A 90 -9.85 -2.08 -20.88
CA ALA A 90 -9.68 -3.03 -21.98
C ALA A 90 -9.99 -2.40 -23.35
N HIS A 91 -11.14 -1.74 -23.47
CA HIS A 91 -11.53 -1.03 -24.70
C HIS A 91 -10.55 0.12 -25.04
N ARG A 92 -9.96 0.77 -24.03
CA ARG A 92 -8.98 1.85 -24.24
C ARG A 92 -7.61 1.32 -24.70
N LEU A 93 -7.19 0.14 -24.25
CA LEU A 93 -5.96 -0.50 -24.73
C LEU A 93 -6.11 -0.98 -26.17
N GLU A 94 -7.28 -1.50 -26.52
CA GLU A 94 -7.62 -1.89 -27.89
C GLU A 94 -7.67 -0.66 -28.83
N TYR A 95 -8.30 0.44 -28.40
CA TYR A 95 -8.27 1.72 -29.14
C TYR A 95 -6.85 2.29 -29.28
N ARG A 96 -6.03 2.21 -28.23
CA ARG A 96 -4.62 2.63 -28.30
C ARG A 96 -3.76 1.73 -29.20
N GLY A 97 -4.05 0.43 -29.28
CA GLY A 97 -3.41 -0.48 -30.22
C GLY A 97 -3.76 -0.15 -31.68
N ILE A 98 -5.03 0.19 -31.94
CA ILE A 98 -5.49 0.62 -33.27
C ILE A 98 -4.89 1.98 -33.63
N SER A 99 -4.93 2.95 -32.71
CA SER A 99 -4.33 4.27 -32.90
C SER A 99 -2.81 4.24 -32.98
N GLY A 100 -2.14 3.29 -32.31
CA GLY A 100 -0.69 3.14 -32.36
C GLY A 100 -0.24 2.60 -33.71
N LYS A 101 -0.98 1.63 -34.27
CA LYS A 101 -0.72 1.10 -35.62
C LYS A 101 -0.88 2.15 -36.71
N THR A 102 -1.92 2.98 -36.64
CA THR A 102 -2.09 4.08 -37.62
C THR A 102 -1.00 5.15 -37.49
N LEU A 103 -0.49 5.41 -36.28
CA LEU A 103 0.57 6.39 -36.05
C LEU A 103 1.96 5.86 -36.48
N GLU A 104 2.22 4.56 -36.33
CA GLU A 104 3.41 3.91 -36.89
C GLU A 104 3.34 3.82 -38.43
N GLU A 105 2.15 3.62 -39.01
CA GLU A 105 1.93 3.60 -40.46
C GLU A 105 2.11 5.00 -41.10
N GLU A 106 1.67 6.07 -40.43
CA GLU A 106 1.82 7.47 -40.90
C GLU A 106 3.25 8.02 -40.72
N ALA A 107 4.02 7.49 -39.77
CA ALA A 107 5.43 7.87 -39.55
C ALA A 107 6.42 7.16 -40.50
N THR A 108 5.97 6.17 -41.29
CA THR A 108 6.83 5.37 -42.19
C THR A 108 6.64 5.74 -43.68
N THR A 109 5.74 6.67 -44.01
CA THR A 109 5.67 7.28 -45.34
C THR A 109 6.69 8.42 -45.46
N PRO A 110 7.61 8.39 -46.44
CA PRO A 110 8.62 9.43 -46.67
C PRO A 110 8.03 10.76 -47.17
#